data_AF-A0AAD8QD22-F1
#
_entry.id   AF-A0AAD8QD22-F1
#
_cell.length_a   1.000
_cell.length_b   1.000
_cell.length_c   1.000
_cell.angle_alpha   90.00
_cell.angle_beta   90.00
_cell.angle_gamma   90.00
#
_symmetry.space_group_name_H-M   'P 1'
#
loop_
_entity.id
_entity.type
_entity.pdbx_description
1 polymer ?
#
loop_
_entity_poly.entity_id
_entity_poly.type
_entity_poly.pdbx_seq_one_letter_code
_entity_poly.pdbx_strand_id
1 'polypeptide(L)'
;NYQHLTNIGLALSFVTFVTALLADITLSPSLYSVKNALSTTAAPLEVLISILYWGIRSIDKRLLIPEGYELHWLPDVGFHLVPAVVLTLDLVLFSPPWTIRAYSAMSISMAFAFLYWGWVEFCYSKNGWYPYPIFDLLNTVQRVGLFTFSAALMTASTSLLKWVYGRFNGYEQMKEEAYKPLKKTL
;
A
#
# COMPACT_ATOMS: atom_id res chain seq x y z
N ASN A 1 -9.08 18.99 -4.15
CA ASN A 1 -7.62 18.80 -4.03
C ASN A 1 -7.29 17.34 -3.72
N TYR A 2 -6.68 16.61 -4.66
CA TYR A 2 -6.24 15.21 -4.49
C TYR A 2 -4.83 15.13 -3.89
N GLN A 3 -4.65 15.76 -2.72
CA GLN A 3 -3.32 15.90 -2.08
C GLN A 3 -3.04 14.88 -0.97
N HIS A 4 -4.08 14.31 -0.37
CA HIS A 4 -3.92 13.29 0.67
C HIS A 4 -3.46 11.97 0.05
N LEU A 5 -2.55 11.28 0.75
CA LEU A 5 -2.10 9.95 0.33
C LEU A 5 -3.29 8.97 0.26
N THR A 6 -4.22 9.09 1.20
CA THR A 6 -5.48 8.33 1.23
C THR A 6 -6.28 8.51 -0.07
N ASN A 7 -6.29 9.70 -0.69
CA ASN A 7 -7.01 9.89 -1.95
C ASN A 7 -6.37 9.10 -3.11
N ILE A 8 -5.04 9.04 -3.13
CA ILE A 8 -4.28 8.27 -4.13
C ILE A 8 -4.49 6.77 -3.91
N GLY A 9 -4.43 6.33 -2.64
CA GLY A 9 -4.75 4.96 -2.24
C GLY A 9 -6.15 4.55 -2.70
N LEU A 10 -7.17 5.31 -2.28
CA LEU A 10 -8.56 5.02 -2.62
C LEU A 10 -8.80 4.97 -4.13
N ALA A 11 -8.19 5.87 -4.91
CA ALA A 11 -8.28 5.83 -6.36
C ALA A 11 -7.65 4.56 -6.95
N LEU A 12 -6.47 4.16 -6.46
CA LEU A 12 -5.82 2.93 -6.90
C LEU A 12 -6.61 1.68 -6.49
N SER A 13 -7.13 1.65 -5.26
CA SER A 13 -8.01 0.60 -4.74
C SER A 13 -9.27 0.45 -5.58
N PHE A 14 -9.92 1.57 -5.91
CA PHE A 14 -11.09 1.62 -6.77
C PHE A 14 -10.78 1.05 -8.17
N VAL A 15 -9.71 1.53 -8.82
CA VAL A 15 -9.30 1.03 -10.14
C VAL A 15 -8.97 -0.47 -10.09
N THR A 16 -8.32 -0.93 -9.02
CA THR A 16 -7.99 -2.34 -8.81
C THR A 16 -9.25 -3.20 -8.74
N PHE A 17 -10.22 -2.83 -7.90
CA PHE A 17 -11.47 -3.58 -7.77
C PHE A 17 -12.38 -3.49 -8.99
N VAL A 18 -12.44 -2.35 -9.68
CA VAL A 18 -13.16 -2.25 -10.95
C VAL A 18 -12.54 -3.17 -11.99
N THR A 19 -11.21 -3.21 -12.08
CA THR A 19 -10.51 -4.11 -13.00
C THR A 19 -10.74 -5.57 -12.64
N ALA A 20 -10.71 -5.91 -11.35
CA ALA A 20 -11.01 -7.27 -10.86
C ALA A 20 -12.46 -7.67 -11.20
N LEU A 21 -13.44 -6.80 -10.91
CA LEU A 21 -14.84 -7.05 -11.25
C LEU A 21 -15.05 -7.27 -12.75
N LEU A 22 -14.41 -6.46 -13.60
CA LEU A 22 -14.47 -6.65 -15.05
C LEU A 22 -13.79 -7.95 -15.47
N ALA A 23 -12.68 -8.34 -14.83
CA ALA A 23 -12.01 -9.61 -15.09
C ALA A 23 -12.92 -10.80 -14.75
N ASP A 24 -13.63 -10.74 -13.62
CA ASP A 24 -14.55 -11.78 -13.16
C ASP A 24 -15.77 -11.90 -14.07
N ILE A 25 -16.37 -10.77 -14.49
CA ILE A 25 -17.55 -10.76 -15.38
C ILE A 25 -17.19 -11.24 -16.79
N THR A 26 -16.04 -10.83 -17.32
CA THR A 26 -15.64 -11.11 -18.71
C THR A 26 -14.78 -12.37 -18.87
N LEU A 27 -14.30 -12.93 -17.77
CA LEU A 27 -13.33 -14.04 -17.72
C LEU A 27 -12.04 -13.74 -18.52
N SER A 28 -11.66 -12.46 -18.65
CA SER A 28 -10.53 -12.03 -19.48
C SER A 28 -9.18 -12.25 -18.79
N PRO A 29 -8.28 -13.10 -19.34
CA PRO A 29 -6.95 -13.33 -18.76
C PRO A 29 -6.08 -12.06 -18.73
N SER A 30 -6.31 -11.15 -19.67
CA SER A 30 -5.62 -9.85 -19.72
C SER A 30 -6.04 -8.97 -18.53
N LEU A 31 -7.34 -8.87 -18.24
CA LEU A 31 -7.83 -8.11 -17.10
C LEU A 31 -7.38 -8.73 -15.76
N TYR A 32 -7.33 -10.07 -15.66
CA TYR A 32 -6.72 -10.74 -14.50
C TYR A 32 -5.24 -10.37 -14.34
N SER A 33 -4.48 -10.32 -15.43
CA SER A 33 -3.07 -9.93 -15.38
C SER A 33 -2.90 -8.48 -14.90
N VAL A 34 -3.76 -7.56 -15.38
CA VAL A 34 -3.76 -6.16 -14.95
C VAL A 34 -4.17 -6.03 -13.49
N LYS A 35 -5.26 -6.69 -13.04
CA LYS A 35 -5.71 -6.63 -11.64
C LYS A 35 -4.63 -7.14 -10.69
N ASN A 36 -3.92 -8.21 -11.07
CA ASN A 36 -2.84 -8.77 -10.27
C ASN A 36 -1.67 -7.79 -10.17
N ALA A 37 -1.27 -7.17 -11.27
CA ALA A 37 -0.24 -6.13 -11.26
C ALA A 37 -0.61 -4.95 -10.36
N LEU A 38 -1.85 -4.43 -10.48
CA LEU A 38 -2.36 -3.36 -9.64
C LEU A 38 -2.36 -3.75 -8.15
N SER A 39 -2.84 -4.95 -7.84
CA SER A 39 -2.95 -5.45 -6.45
C SER A 39 -1.60 -5.54 -5.73
N THR A 40 -0.52 -5.87 -6.46
CA THR A 40 0.83 -5.92 -5.87
C THR A 40 1.35 -4.55 -5.40
N THR A 41 0.75 -3.45 -5.86
CA THR A 41 1.06 -2.09 -5.40
C THR A 41 -0.03 -1.55 -4.48
N ALA A 42 -1.30 -1.77 -4.82
CA ALA A 42 -2.44 -1.26 -4.07
C ALA A 42 -2.50 -1.81 -2.64
N ALA A 43 -2.33 -3.13 -2.46
CA ALA A 43 -2.45 -3.74 -1.14
C ALA A 43 -1.36 -3.26 -0.16
N PRO A 44 -0.05 -3.27 -0.51
CA PRO A 44 0.96 -2.69 0.38
C PRO A 44 0.74 -1.20 0.65
N LEU A 45 0.29 -0.43 -0.34
CA LEU A 45 0.02 1.00 -0.18
C LEU A 45 -1.10 1.28 0.81
N GLU A 46 -2.21 0.56 0.71
CA GLU A 46 -3.32 0.73 1.65
C GLU A 46 -2.96 0.24 3.06
N VAL A 47 -2.17 -0.83 3.18
CA VAL A 47 -1.61 -1.26 4.47
C VAL A 47 -0.73 -0.16 5.07
N LEU A 48 0.15 0.47 4.27
CA LEU A 48 0.95 1.61 4.71
C LEU A 48 0.06 2.77 5.18
N ILE A 49 -0.94 3.17 4.38
CA ILE A 49 -1.87 4.25 4.72
C ILE A 49 -2.55 3.94 6.04
N SER A 50 -3.03 2.72 6.22
CA SER A 50 -3.68 2.28 7.45
C SER A 50 -2.77 2.39 8.67
N ILE A 51 -1.54 1.86 8.57
CA ILE A 51 -0.56 1.91 9.67
C ILE A 51 -0.18 3.36 10.01
N LEU A 52 0.14 4.18 9.00
CA LEU A 52 0.51 5.58 9.21
C LEU A 52 -0.65 6.35 9.84
N TYR A 53 -1.87 6.18 9.31
CA TYR A 53 -3.05 6.88 9.78
C TYR A 53 -3.37 6.54 11.23
N TRP A 54 -3.58 5.26 11.53
CA TRP A 54 -3.96 4.85 12.88
C TRP A 54 -2.81 5.02 13.88
N GLY A 55 -1.56 4.82 13.45
CA GLY A 55 -0.36 5.05 14.24
C GLY A 55 -0.25 6.51 14.67
N ILE A 56 -0.27 7.46 13.73
CA ILE A 56 -0.18 8.88 14.04
C ILE A 56 -1.42 9.34 14.83
N ARG A 57 -2.62 8.91 14.42
CA ARG A 57 -3.88 9.27 15.10
C ARG A 57 -3.91 8.83 16.56
N SER A 58 -3.34 7.66 16.88
CA SER A 58 -3.27 7.15 18.26
C SER A 58 -2.36 7.99 19.17
N ILE A 59 -1.41 8.72 18.59
CA ILE A 59 -0.50 9.62 19.32
C ILE A 59 -1.11 11.02 19.42
N ASP A 60 -1.44 11.63 18.27
CA ASP A 60 -2.10 12.93 18.22
C ASP A 60 -2.87 13.10 16.90
N LYS A 61 -4.20 13.11 16.98
CA LYS A 61 -5.08 13.30 15.82
C LYS A 61 -4.86 14.63 15.09
N ARG A 62 -4.37 15.67 15.78
CA ARG A 62 -4.16 17.01 15.21
C ARG A 62 -3.03 17.04 14.18
N LEU A 63 -2.18 16.01 14.17
CA LEU A 63 -1.15 15.84 13.15
C LEU A 63 -1.71 15.45 11.78
N LEU A 64 -2.94 14.92 11.75
CA LEU A 64 -3.62 14.46 10.54
C LEU A 64 -4.85 15.30 10.19
N ILE A 65 -5.60 15.73 11.19
CA ILE A 65 -6.89 16.41 11.04
C ILE A 65 -6.76 17.83 11.60
N PRO A 66 -7.04 18.89 10.81
CA PRO A 66 -7.01 20.27 11.30
C PRO A 66 -7.95 20.51 12.48
N GLU A 67 -7.63 21.48 13.33
CA GLU A 67 -8.47 21.82 14.48
C GLU A 67 -9.90 22.21 14.05
N GLY A 68 -10.89 21.80 14.84
CA GLY A 68 -12.31 22.03 14.54
C GLY A 68 -12.94 21.05 13.55
N TYR A 69 -12.15 20.14 12.97
CA TYR A 69 -12.66 19.07 12.11
C TYR A 69 -12.58 17.72 12.82
N GLU A 70 -13.61 16.90 12.66
CA GLU A 70 -13.60 15.50 13.07
C GLU A 70 -14.24 14.65 11.99
N LEU A 71 -13.67 13.46 11.79
CA LEU A 71 -14.23 12.48 10.88
C LEU A 71 -15.10 11.51 11.68
N HIS A 72 -16.35 11.33 11.24
CA HIS A 72 -17.21 10.31 11.82
C HIS A 72 -16.56 8.92 11.66
N TRP A 73 -16.70 8.06 12.67
CA TRP A 73 -15.96 6.81 12.75
C TRP A 73 -16.19 5.88 11.54
N LEU A 74 -17.38 5.92 10.94
CA LEU A 74 -17.71 5.04 9.81
C LEU A 74 -16.95 5.43 8.53
N PRO A 75 -17.01 6.68 8.02
CA PRO A 75 -16.12 7.13 6.95
C PRO A 75 -14.65 6.95 7.28
N ASP A 76 -14.27 7.13 8.54
CA ASP A 76 -12.90 7.03 8.98
C ASP A 76 -12.31 5.62 8.81
N VAL A 77 -13.01 4.61 9.35
CA VAL A 77 -12.70 3.20 9.11
C VAL A 77 -12.80 2.86 7.63
N GLY A 78 -13.80 3.40 6.94
CA GLY A 78 -14.02 3.18 5.51
C GLY A 78 -12.87 3.66 4.63
N PHE A 79 -12.24 4.80 4.93
CA PHE A 79 -11.14 5.33 4.14
C PHE A 79 -9.79 4.75 4.52
N HIS A 80 -9.57 4.42 5.80
CA HIS A 80 -8.24 4.12 6.32
C HIS A 80 -8.03 2.66 6.74
N LEU A 81 -9.07 1.83 6.80
CA LEU A 81 -8.93 0.41 7.17
C LEU A 81 -9.52 -0.54 6.13
N VAL A 82 -10.73 -0.25 5.65
CA VAL A 82 -11.44 -1.17 4.75
C VAL A 82 -10.60 -1.53 3.51
N PRO A 83 -10.02 -0.58 2.74
CA PRO A 83 -9.23 -0.90 1.55
C PRO A 83 -8.05 -1.81 1.84
N ALA A 84 -7.33 -1.55 2.95
CA ALA A 84 -6.20 -2.35 3.38
C ALA A 84 -6.59 -3.80 3.66
N VAL A 85 -7.72 -4.00 4.35
CA VAL A 85 -8.23 -5.35 4.66
C VAL A 85 -8.66 -6.06 3.38
N VAL A 86 -9.53 -5.45 2.56
CA VAL A 86 -10.11 -6.14 1.40
C VAL A 86 -9.07 -6.43 0.32
N LEU A 87 -8.12 -5.54 0.06
CA LEU A 87 -7.04 -5.79 -0.90
C LEU A 87 -6.04 -6.82 -0.38
N THR A 88 -5.78 -6.84 0.93
CA THR A 88 -4.93 -7.90 1.53
C THR A 88 -5.59 -9.26 1.37
N LEU A 89 -6.91 -9.36 1.62
CA LEU A 89 -7.66 -10.59 1.39
C LEU A 89 -7.65 -11.00 -0.09
N ASP A 90 -7.90 -10.08 -1.02
CA ASP A 90 -7.85 -10.39 -2.46
C ASP A 90 -6.47 -10.86 -2.91
N LEU A 91 -5.41 -10.19 -2.42
CA LEU A 91 -4.04 -10.53 -2.73
C LEU A 91 -3.65 -11.91 -2.17
N VAL A 92 -4.07 -12.23 -0.94
CA VAL A 92 -3.70 -13.50 -0.27
C VAL A 92 -4.51 -14.69 -0.80
N LEU A 93 -5.81 -14.48 -1.06
CA LEU A 93 -6.74 -15.57 -1.38
C LEU A 93 -6.94 -15.79 -2.88
N PHE A 94 -6.86 -14.74 -3.70
CA PHE A 94 -7.32 -14.78 -5.09
C PHE A 94 -6.28 -14.33 -6.12
N SER A 95 -5.04 -14.05 -5.71
CA SER A 95 -3.98 -13.63 -6.62
C SER A 95 -2.88 -14.69 -6.78
N PRO A 96 -2.20 -14.76 -7.94
CA PRO A 96 -1.05 -15.64 -8.13
C PRO A 96 0.17 -15.13 -7.34
N PRO A 97 1.20 -15.97 -7.11
CA PRO A 97 2.41 -15.55 -6.43
C PRO A 97 3.14 -14.45 -7.23
N TRP A 98 3.68 -13.46 -6.52
CA TRP A 98 4.48 -12.38 -7.13
C TRP A 98 5.95 -12.45 -6.73
N THR A 99 6.82 -11.95 -7.60
CA THR A 99 8.27 -12.16 -7.52
C THR A 99 9.07 -10.94 -7.08
N ILE A 100 8.41 -9.85 -6.68
CA ILE A 100 9.07 -8.63 -6.21
C ILE A 100 10.03 -8.99 -5.06
N ARG A 101 11.30 -8.62 -5.23
CA ARG A 101 12.37 -8.82 -4.23
C ARG A 101 12.38 -7.65 -3.26
N ALA A 102 12.82 -7.87 -2.02
CA ALA A 102 12.79 -6.84 -0.97
C ALA A 102 13.57 -5.56 -1.36
N TYR A 103 14.73 -5.68 -2.00
CA TYR A 103 15.48 -4.50 -2.46
C TYR A 103 14.73 -3.74 -3.57
N SER A 104 14.07 -4.46 -4.49
CA SER A 104 13.25 -3.84 -5.53
C SER A 104 12.04 -3.14 -4.92
N ALA A 105 11.38 -3.76 -3.93
CA ALA A 105 10.30 -3.15 -3.17
C ALA A 105 10.78 -1.87 -2.46
N MET A 106 11.99 -1.86 -1.88
CA MET A 106 12.58 -0.66 -1.29
C MET A 106 12.81 0.44 -2.31
N SER A 107 13.43 0.14 -3.45
CA SER A 107 13.66 1.14 -4.49
C SER A 107 12.36 1.75 -5.03
N ILE A 108 11.35 0.92 -5.27
CA ILE A 108 10.02 1.37 -5.72
C ILE A 108 9.34 2.21 -4.62
N SER A 109 9.39 1.76 -3.37
CA SER A 109 8.81 2.48 -2.23
C SER A 109 9.46 3.84 -2.03
N MET A 110 10.78 3.92 -2.20
CA MET A 110 11.53 5.17 -2.10
C MET A 110 11.13 6.13 -3.23
N ALA A 111 11.10 5.65 -4.46
CA ALA A 111 10.67 6.45 -5.60
C ALA A 111 9.24 6.97 -5.39
N PHE A 112 8.31 6.11 -4.97
CA PHE A 112 6.93 6.50 -4.71
C PHE A 112 6.82 7.52 -3.56
N ALA A 113 7.53 7.32 -2.45
CA ALA A 113 7.51 8.22 -1.30
C ALA A 113 8.00 9.64 -1.68
N PHE A 114 9.12 9.73 -2.41
CA PHE A 114 9.67 11.02 -2.83
C PHE A 114 8.86 11.67 -3.97
N LEU A 115 8.25 10.89 -4.86
CA LEU A 115 7.30 11.41 -5.85
C LEU A 115 6.05 11.99 -5.17
N TYR A 116 5.52 11.28 -4.17
CA TYR A 116 4.40 11.78 -3.38
C TYR A 116 4.80 13.04 -2.59
N TRP A 117 6.01 13.10 -2.02
CA TRP A 117 6.50 14.33 -1.39
C TRP A 117 6.53 15.50 -2.38
N GLY A 118 7.09 15.30 -3.58
CA GLY A 118 7.07 16.32 -4.63
C GLY A 118 5.65 16.75 -5.01
N TRP A 119 4.71 15.81 -5.07
CA TRP A 119 3.29 16.12 -5.29
C TRP A 119 2.67 16.95 -4.16
N VAL A 120 3.01 16.65 -2.90
CA VAL A 120 2.57 17.41 -1.73
C VAL A 120 3.09 18.84 -1.77
N GLU A 121 4.37 19.06 -2.08
CA GLU A 121 4.94 20.41 -2.21
C GLU A 121 4.32 21.18 -3.39
N PHE A 122 4.08 20.50 -4.52
CA PHE A 122 3.38 21.10 -5.64
C PHE A 122 1.95 21.53 -5.24
N CYS A 123 1.20 20.66 -4.57
CA CYS A 123 -0.13 20.98 -4.07
C CYS A 123 -0.10 22.17 -3.08
N TYR A 124 0.87 22.20 -2.16
CA TYR A 124 1.08 23.32 -1.25
C TYR A 124 1.31 24.63 -2.01
N SER A 125 2.14 24.63 -3.05
CA SER A 125 2.41 25.81 -3.88
C SER A 125 1.17 26.38 -4.58
N LYS A 126 0.12 25.57 -4.77
CA LYS A 126 -1.14 25.95 -5.43
C LYS A 126 -2.26 26.27 -4.44
N ASN A 127 -2.32 25.52 -3.35
CA ASN A 127 -3.43 25.57 -2.39
C ASN A 127 -3.13 26.47 -1.19
N GLY A 128 -1.84 26.65 -0.84
CA GLY A 128 -1.40 27.39 0.33
C GLY A 128 -1.49 26.63 1.65
N TRP A 129 -1.78 25.33 1.63
CA TRP A 129 -1.89 24.47 2.82
C TRP A 129 -1.54 23.02 2.48
N TYR A 130 -0.97 22.30 3.46
CA TYR A 130 -0.59 20.89 3.31
C TYR A 130 -1.77 19.93 3.57
N PRO A 131 -1.74 18.69 3.03
CA PRO A 131 -2.77 17.68 3.30
C PRO A 131 -2.83 17.24 4.76
N TYR A 132 -1.73 17.32 5.50
CA TYR A 132 -1.68 16.91 6.90
C TYR A 132 -0.94 18.00 7.68
N PRO A 133 -1.48 18.48 8.81
CA PRO A 133 -0.83 19.51 9.62
C PRO A 133 0.61 19.17 10.06
N ILE A 134 0.95 17.87 10.19
CA ILE A 134 2.32 17.45 10.49
C ILE A 134 3.35 18.03 9.50
N PHE A 135 2.99 18.24 8.23
CA PHE A 135 3.94 18.79 7.26
C PHE A 135 4.31 20.24 7.56
N ASP A 136 3.41 21.06 8.09
CA ASP A 136 3.73 22.43 8.53
C ASP A 136 4.71 22.47 9.71
N LEU A 137 4.74 21.40 10.53
CA LEU A 137 5.58 21.31 11.71
C LEU A 137 7.00 20.82 11.41
N LEU A 138 7.16 20.01 10.36
CA LEU A 138 8.44 19.37 10.04
C LEU A 138 9.29 20.23 9.12
N ASN A 139 10.57 20.40 9.49
CA ASN A 139 11.58 20.95 8.58
C ASN A 139 11.97 19.93 7.49
N THR A 140 12.73 20.37 6.50
CA THR A 140 13.12 19.52 5.35
C THR A 140 13.83 18.24 5.75
N VAL A 141 14.75 18.27 6.71
CA VAL A 141 15.49 17.06 7.15
C VAL A 141 14.54 16.06 7.81
N GLN A 142 13.60 16.55 8.62
CA GLN A 142 12.58 15.70 9.23
C GLN A 142 11.61 15.12 8.20
N ARG A 143 11.26 15.88 7.14
CA ARG A 143 10.47 15.37 6.02
C ARG A 143 11.21 14.26 5.26
N VAL A 144 12.51 14.44 4.98
CA VAL A 144 13.36 13.37 4.39
C VAL A 144 13.29 12.12 5.26
N GLY A 145 13.44 12.26 6.58
CA GLY A 145 13.31 11.16 7.53
C GLY A 145 11.94 10.48 7.47
N LEU A 146 10.84 11.25 7.48
CA LEU A 146 9.47 10.75 7.41
C LEU A 146 9.21 9.95 6.11
N PHE A 147 9.60 10.46 4.95
CA PHE A 147 9.39 9.78 3.67
C PHE A 147 10.27 8.54 3.53
N THR A 148 11.52 8.59 4.03
CA THR A 148 12.42 7.43 4.08
C THR A 148 11.86 6.33 4.99
N PHE A 149 11.36 6.70 6.17
CA PHE A 149 10.70 5.78 7.09
C PHE A 149 9.43 5.17 6.47
N SER A 150 8.62 5.99 5.79
CA SER A 150 7.42 5.51 5.09
C SER A 150 7.75 4.51 3.98
N ALA A 151 8.84 4.73 3.23
CA ALA A 151 9.33 3.79 2.23
C ALA A 151 9.81 2.47 2.85
N ALA A 152 10.50 2.53 3.99
CA ALA A 152 10.90 1.33 4.74
C ALA A 152 9.68 0.56 5.24
N LEU A 153 8.67 1.25 5.76
CA LEU A 153 7.42 0.65 6.25
C LEU A 153 6.59 0.02 5.11
N MET A 154 6.56 0.64 3.93
CA MET A 154 5.97 0.06 2.71
C MET A 154 6.68 -1.25 2.31
N THR A 155 8.02 -1.23 2.36
CA THR A 155 8.85 -2.40 2.02
C THR A 155 8.61 -3.55 3.00
N ALA A 156 8.54 -3.23 4.29
CA ALA A 156 8.19 -4.19 5.33
C ALA A 156 6.80 -4.76 5.11
N SER A 157 5.80 -3.92 4.79
CA SER A 157 4.43 -4.34 4.48
C SER A 157 4.37 -5.27 3.27
N THR A 158 5.09 -4.93 2.19
CA THR A 158 5.19 -5.77 0.98
C THR A 158 5.81 -7.14 1.30
N SER A 159 6.87 -7.15 2.11
CA SER A 159 7.57 -8.38 2.50
C SER A 159 6.71 -9.25 3.42
N LEU A 160 5.99 -8.63 4.36
CA LEU A 160 5.06 -9.32 5.26
C LEU A 160 3.89 -9.92 4.49
N LEU A 161 3.27 -9.18 3.57
CA LEU A 161 2.19 -9.68 2.72
C LEU A 161 2.66 -10.89 1.89
N LYS A 162 3.88 -10.84 1.36
CA LYS A 162 4.46 -11.95 0.62
C LYS A 162 4.68 -13.19 1.49
N TRP A 163 5.14 -12.99 2.73
CA TRP A 163 5.30 -14.08 3.70
C TRP A 163 3.94 -14.68 4.09
N VAL A 164 2.94 -13.85 4.39
CA VAL A 164 1.56 -14.29 4.68
C VAL A 164 0.99 -15.10 3.52
N TYR A 165 1.16 -14.60 2.29
CA TYR A 165 0.76 -15.31 1.07
C TYR A 165 1.42 -16.68 0.98
N GLY A 166 2.74 -16.75 1.16
CA GLY A 166 3.52 -17.99 1.06
C GLY A 166 3.10 -19.02 2.10
N ARG A 167 2.83 -18.56 3.33
CA ARG A 167 2.37 -19.41 4.44
C ARG A 167 0.96 -19.96 4.23
N PHE A 168 0.05 -19.14 3.68
CA PHE A 168 -1.34 -19.52 3.45
C PHE A 168 -1.50 -20.43 2.22
N ASN A 169 -0.76 -20.16 1.14
CA ASN A 169 -0.87 -20.89 -0.13
C ASN A 169 0.13 -22.05 -0.29
N GLY A 170 0.94 -22.36 0.73
CA GLY A 170 1.94 -23.45 0.68
C GLY A 170 3.09 -23.22 -0.32
N TYR A 171 3.25 -22.00 -0.82
CA TYR A 171 4.22 -21.70 -1.88
C TYR A 171 5.68 -21.87 -1.43
N GLU A 172 5.99 -21.57 -0.17
CA GLU A 172 7.35 -21.76 0.37
C GLU A 172 7.74 -23.24 0.39
N GLN A 173 6.80 -24.12 0.77
CA GLN A 173 7.00 -25.58 0.78
C GLN A 173 7.16 -26.13 -0.63
N MET A 174 6.31 -25.72 -1.58
CA MET A 174 6.43 -26.13 -2.98
C MET A 174 7.77 -25.71 -3.60
N LYS A 175 8.26 -24.50 -3.27
CA LYS A 175 9.55 -24.02 -3.73
C LYS A 175 10.70 -24.86 -3.16
N GLU A 176 10.69 -25.12 -1.85
CA GLU A 176 11.71 -25.97 -1.21
C GLU A 176 11.73 -27.39 -1.78
N GLU A 177 10.56 -28.00 -2.04
CA GLU A 177 10.45 -29.33 -2.66
C GLU A 177 10.98 -29.36 -4.09
N ALA A 178 10.71 -28.33 -4.90
CA ALA A 178 11.22 -28.23 -6.26
C ALA A 178 12.76 -28.10 -6.32
N TYR A 179 13.41 -27.56 -5.28
CA TYR A 179 14.86 -27.47 -5.18
C TYR A 179 15.53 -28.72 -4.58
N LYS A 180 14.77 -29.70 -4.06
CA LYS A 180 15.35 -30.97 -3.61
C LYS A 180 15.84 -31.75 -4.84
N PRO A 181 17.10 -32.23 -4.85
CA PRO A 181 17.58 -33.05 -5.95
C PRO A 181 16.69 -34.30 -6.07
N LEU A 182 16.26 -34.62 -7.30
CA LEU A 182 15.52 -35.85 -7.60
C LEU A 182 16.30 -37.02 -7.01
N LYS A 183 15.72 -37.71 -6.02
CA LYS A 183 16.27 -38.99 -5.55
C LYS A 183 16.30 -39.90 -6.77
N LYS A 184 17.50 -40.29 -7.21
CA LYS A 184 17.67 -41.39 -8.16
C LYS A 184 17.11 -42.64 -7.49
N THR A 185 15.89 -43.02 -7.83
CA THR A 185 15.40 -44.37 -7.61
C THR A 185 16.24 -45.29 -8.51
N LEU A 186 17.18 -46.00 -7.89
CA LEU A 186 17.86 -47.15 -8.47
C LEU A 186 16.92 -48.35 -8.51
#